data_AF-A0A7X4BZF9-F1
#
_entry.id   AF-A0A7X4BZF9-F1
#
_cell.length_a   1.000
_cell.length_b   1.000
_cell.length_c   1.000
_cell.angle_alpha   90.00
_cell.angle_beta   90.00
_cell.angle_gamma   90.00
#
_symmetry.space_group_name_H-M   'P 1'
#
loop_
_entity.id
_entity.type
_entity.pdbx_description
1 polymer ?
#
loop_
_entity_poly.entity_id
_entity_poly.type
_entity_poly.pdbx_seq_one_letter_code
_entity_poly.pdbx_strand_id
1 'polypeptide(L)'
;MGGLFTFDGRRARGGWLLAFLIANLISLTIILIPVSLWIYFATSAQRWHDIGQSGWWSLITFVPLVGSLAMLIIMVFISGQAGNNGYGLYSDRR
;
A
#
# COMPACT_ATOMS: atom_id res chain seq x y z
N MET A 1 55.56 12.11 -31.01
CA MET A 1 54.17 11.75 -31.32
C MET A 1 53.66 10.82 -30.22
N GLY A 2 53.05 11.34 -29.15
CA GLY A 2 52.69 10.53 -27.99
C GLY A 2 51.60 11.21 -27.17
N GLY A 3 50.36 10.78 -27.38
CA GLY A 3 49.20 11.28 -26.66
C GLY A 3 47.92 10.46 -26.89
N LEU A 4 48.02 9.19 -27.33
CA LEU A 4 46.85 8.37 -27.66
C LEU A 4 46.32 7.52 -26.48
N PHE A 5 46.99 7.53 -25.33
CA PHE A 5 46.58 6.77 -24.14
C PHE A 5 46.67 7.62 -22.87
N THR A 6 45.96 8.75 -22.83
CA THR A 6 45.65 9.41 -21.54
C THR A 6 44.36 8.79 -21.02
N PHE A 7 44.46 7.78 -20.16
CA PHE A 7 43.31 7.28 -19.40
C PHE A 7 43.09 8.22 -18.21
N ASP A 8 42.15 9.16 -18.35
CA ASP A 8 41.76 10.08 -17.28
C ASP A 8 40.94 9.29 -16.23
N GLY A 9 41.65 8.58 -15.34
CA GLY A 9 41.12 7.68 -14.30
C GLY A 9 40.42 8.39 -13.14
N ARG A 10 39.68 9.47 -13.42
CA ARG A 10 38.91 10.29 -12.48
C ARG A 10 37.41 10.28 -12.76
N ARG A 11 36.87 9.21 -13.33
CA ARG A 11 35.40 9.01 -13.37
C ARG A 11 34.99 7.97 -12.33
N ALA A 12 34.32 8.47 -11.28
CA ALA A 12 33.48 7.74 -10.32
C ALA A 12 34.15 6.83 -9.26
N ARG A 13 35.04 7.38 -8.41
CA ARG A 13 35.54 6.65 -7.23
C ARG A 13 34.58 6.63 -6.02
N GLY A 14 33.49 7.40 -6.03
CA GLY A 14 32.59 7.55 -4.86
C GLY A 14 31.09 7.30 -5.10
N GLY A 15 30.66 7.07 -6.35
CA GLY A 15 29.23 6.94 -6.67
C GLY A 15 28.61 5.58 -6.33
N TRP A 16 29.43 4.54 -6.11
CA TRP A 16 28.97 3.16 -5.95
C TRP A 16 28.18 2.91 -4.67
N LEU A 17 28.57 3.53 -3.55
CA LEU A 17 27.81 3.43 -2.31
C LEU A 17 26.44 4.09 -2.46
N LEU A 18 26.38 5.27 -3.09
CA LEU A 18 25.12 5.95 -3.34
C LEU A 18 24.22 5.13 -4.28
N ALA A 19 24.77 4.59 -5.37
CA ALA A 19 24.04 3.73 -6.30
C ALA A 19 23.52 2.45 -5.61
N PHE A 20 24.32 1.84 -4.74
CA PHE A 20 23.93 0.67 -3.95
C PHE A 20 22.80 1.01 -2.97
N LEU A 21 22.89 2.12 -2.24
CA LEU A 21 21.84 2.56 -1.33
C LEU A 21 20.54 2.88 -2.08
N ILE A 22 20.62 3.56 -3.22
CA ILE A 22 19.45 3.86 -4.08
C ILE A 22 18.82 2.55 -4.58
N ALA A 23 19.62 1.59 -5.05
CA ALA A 23 19.12 0.30 -5.51
C ALA A 23 18.37 -0.46 -4.40
N ASN A 24 18.91 -0.46 -3.18
CA ASN A 24 18.23 -1.09 -2.03
C ASN A 24 16.91 -0.38 -1.68
N LEU A 25 16.89 0.96 -1.69
CA LEU A 25 15.65 1.71 -1.45
C LEU A 25 14.59 1.41 -2.51
N ILE A 26 14.98 1.30 -3.78
CA ILE A 26 14.09 0.94 -4.88
C ILE A 26 13.55 -0.49 -4.67
N SER A 27 14.42 -1.46 -4.38
CA SER A 27 14.01 -2.85 -4.13
C SER A 27 13.02 -2.97 -2.97
N LEU A 28 13.26 -2.26 -1.85
CA LEU A 28 12.33 -2.24 -0.72
C LEU A 28 10.98 -1.64 -1.11
N THR A 29 11.00 -0.54 -1.86
CA THR A 29 9.77 0.16 -2.27
C THR A 29 8.90 -0.72 -3.17
N ILE A 30 9.52 -1.44 -4.11
CA ILE A 30 8.82 -2.36 -5.02
C ILE A 30 8.11 -3.48 -4.27
N ILE A 31 8.63 -3.92 -3.13
CA ILE A 31 8.02 -4.98 -2.32
C ILE A 31 6.98 -4.41 -1.36
N LEU A 32 7.31 -3.32 -0.66
CA LEU A 32 6.47 -2.78 0.40
C LEU A 32 5.17 -2.15 -0.12
N ILE A 33 5.21 -1.49 -1.29
CA ILE A 33 4.02 -0.87 -1.88
C ILE A 33 2.90 -1.89 -2.15
N PRO A 34 3.11 -2.96 -2.95
CA PRO A 34 2.04 -3.90 -3.26
C PRO A 34 1.54 -4.65 -2.01
N VAL A 35 2.44 -4.98 -1.07
CA VAL A 35 2.04 -5.60 0.20
C VAL A 35 1.15 -4.66 1.01
N SER A 36 1.52 -3.38 1.12
CA SER A 36 0.74 -2.39 1.85
C SER A 36 -0.62 -2.14 1.18
N LEU A 37 -0.65 -2.07 -0.15
CA LEU A 37 -1.89 -1.93 -0.92
C LEU A 37 -2.81 -3.14 -0.72
N TRP A 38 -2.27 -4.36 -0.78
CA TRP A 38 -3.03 -5.58 -0.53
C TRP A 38 -3.68 -5.56 0.85
N ILE A 39 -2.90 -5.29 1.90
CA ILE A 39 -3.39 -5.25 3.28
C ILE A 39 -4.48 -4.17 3.43
N TYR A 40 -4.27 -2.99 2.83
CA TYR A 40 -5.23 -1.90 2.88
C TYR A 40 -6.56 -2.27 2.21
N PHE A 41 -6.54 -2.85 1.01
CA PHE A 41 -7.76 -3.26 0.32
C PHE A 41 -8.45 -4.45 0.98
N ALA A 42 -7.69 -5.44 1.46
CA ALA A 42 -8.25 -6.61 2.14
C ALA A 42 -9.01 -6.22 3.41
N THR A 43 -8.40 -5.40 4.27
CA THR A 43 -9.02 -4.91 5.51
C THR A 43 -10.20 -3.99 5.24
N SER A 44 -10.09 -3.13 4.22
CA SER A 44 -11.19 -2.26 3.79
C SER A 44 -12.39 -3.06 3.27
N ALA A 45 -12.16 -4.08 2.44
CA ALA A 45 -13.20 -4.96 1.92
C ALA A 45 -13.90 -5.72 3.06
N GLN A 46 -13.14 -6.24 4.03
CA GLN A 46 -13.71 -6.86 5.23
C GLN A 46 -14.58 -5.88 6.01
N ARG A 47 -14.14 -4.63 6.17
CA ARG A 47 -14.92 -3.61 6.88
C ARG A 47 -16.26 -3.29 6.22
N TRP A 48 -16.29 -3.24 4.89
CA TRP A 48 -17.54 -3.08 4.15
C TRP A 48 -18.46 -4.28 4.33
N HIS A 49 -17.91 -5.49 4.30
CA HIS A 49 -18.67 -6.71 4.56
C HIS A 49 -19.26 -6.73 5.98
N ASP A 50 -18.52 -6.23 6.98
CA ASP A 50 -19.03 -6.10 8.35
C ASP A 50 -20.27 -5.18 8.42
N ILE A 51 -20.37 -4.17 7.55
CA ILE A 51 -21.51 -3.24 7.46
C ILE A 51 -22.60 -3.79 6.50
N GLY A 52 -22.42 -4.99 5.96
CA GLY A 52 -23.35 -5.64 5.03
C GLY A 52 -23.37 -5.06 3.63
N GLN A 53 -22.30 -4.34 3.25
CA GLN A 53 -22.10 -3.76 1.93
C GLN A 53 -21.02 -4.51 1.17
N SER A 54 -20.97 -4.38 -0.16
CA SER A 54 -19.97 -5.06 -0.97
C SER A 54 -18.57 -4.45 -0.77
N GLY A 55 -17.53 -5.31 -0.75
CA GLY A 55 -16.14 -4.86 -0.66
C GLY A 55 -15.67 -3.95 -1.80
N TRP A 56 -16.41 -3.91 -2.92
CA TRP A 56 -16.18 -3.01 -4.06
C TRP A 56 -16.24 -1.52 -3.69
N TRP A 57 -16.97 -1.17 -2.64
CA TRP A 57 -16.98 0.21 -2.14
C TRP A 57 -15.60 0.68 -1.64
N SER A 58 -14.64 -0.22 -1.40
CA SER A 58 -13.24 0.15 -1.12
C SER A 58 -12.56 0.88 -2.27
N LEU A 59 -13.07 0.78 -3.50
CA LEU A 59 -12.57 1.53 -4.64
C LEU A 59 -12.76 3.05 -4.50
N ILE A 60 -13.65 3.51 -3.61
CA ILE A 60 -13.82 4.94 -3.33
C ILE A 60 -12.51 5.58 -2.87
N THR A 61 -11.60 4.84 -2.23
CA THR A 61 -10.28 5.37 -1.82
C THR A 61 -9.44 5.88 -2.99
N PHE A 62 -9.70 5.43 -4.23
CA PHE A 62 -9.04 5.98 -5.41
C PHE A 62 -9.43 7.44 -5.71
N VAL A 63 -10.50 7.96 -5.09
CA VAL A 63 -10.84 9.38 -5.10
C VAL A 63 -10.11 10.05 -3.93
N PRO A 64 -9.02 10.81 -4.20
CA PRO A 64 -8.25 11.44 -3.13
C PRO A 64 -9.11 12.43 -2.34
N LEU A 65 -8.79 12.57 -1.05
CA LEU A 65 -9.51 13.39 -0.06
C LEU A 65 -10.89 12.83 0.31
N VAL A 66 -11.81 12.72 -0.65
CA VAL A 66 -13.19 12.28 -0.38
C VAL A 66 -13.22 10.82 0.04
N GLY A 67 -12.51 9.94 -0.68
CA GLY A 67 -12.56 8.53 -0.40
C GLY A 67 -11.85 8.13 0.89
N SER A 68 -10.69 8.73 1.15
CA SER A 68 -9.97 8.57 2.41
C SER A 68 -10.78 9.10 3.60
N LEU A 69 -11.48 10.23 3.45
CA LEU A 69 -12.29 10.80 4.51
C LEU A 69 -13.55 9.95 4.77
N ALA A 70 -14.23 9.51 3.71
CA ALA A 70 -15.38 8.61 3.83
C ALA A 70 -14.99 7.30 4.54
N MET A 71 -13.86 6.70 4.17
CA MET A 71 -13.34 5.51 4.85
C MET A 71 -13.02 5.74 6.32
N LEU A 72 -12.38 6.87 6.65
CA LEU A 72 -12.10 7.23 8.04
C LEU A 72 -13.39 7.31 8.85
N ILE A 73 -14.42 7.98 8.30
CA ILE A 73 -15.72 8.13 8.96
C ILE A 73 -16.37 6.76 9.17
N ILE A 74 -16.35 5.90 8.15
CA ILE A 74 -16.93 4.55 8.19
C ILE A 74 -16.22 3.65 9.21
N MET A 75 -14.89 3.77 9.31
CA MET A 75 -14.09 3.02 10.28
C MET A 75 -14.36 3.46 11.73
N VAL A 76 -14.55 4.77 11.97
CA VAL A 76 -14.65 5.31 13.32
C VAL A 76 -16.08 5.32 13.85
N PHE A 77 -17.08 5.64 13.02
CA PHE A 77 -18.42 6.00 13.51
C PHE A 77 -19.52 4.98 13.21
N ILE A 78 -19.31 4.08 12.25
CA ILE A 78 -20.36 3.13 11.85
C ILE A 78 -20.16 1.82 12.61
N SER A 79 -21.20 1.25 13.20
CA SER A 79 -21.11 -0.11 13.75
C SER A 79 -21.28 -1.15 12.64
N GLY A 80 -20.66 -2.32 12.78
CA GLY A 80 -21.02 -3.46 11.92
C GLY A 80 -22.51 -3.81 12.06
N GLN A 81 -23.07 -4.47 11.04
CA GLN A 81 -24.43 -5.02 11.13
C GLN A 81 -24.48 -6.11 12.21
N ALA A 82 -25.48 -6.01 13.10
CA ALA A 82 -25.74 -7.04 14.09
C ALA A 82 -26.48 -8.23 13.45
N GLY A 83 -26.05 -9.45 13.74
CA GLY A 83 -26.64 -10.68 13.21
C GLY A 83 -25.91 -11.23 11.99
N ASN A 84 -26.51 -12.22 11.34
CA ASN A 84 -25.93 -12.89 10.17
C ASN A 84 -25.98 -11.96 8.95
N ASN A 85 -24.83 -11.44 8.51
CA ASN A 85 -24.72 -10.72 7.25
C ASN A 85 -24.43 -11.72 6.11
N GLY A 86 -24.59 -11.32 4.86
CA GLY A 86 -24.32 -12.19 3.70
C GLY A 86 -22.85 -12.64 3.54
N TYR A 87 -21.97 -12.23 4.46
CA TYR A 87 -20.53 -12.42 4.43
C TYR A 87 -20.00 -13.25 5.61
N GLY A 88 -20.85 -13.65 6.58
CA GLY A 88 -20.44 -14.50 7.70
C GLY A 88 -21.53 -14.74 8.75
N LEU A 89 -21.43 -15.90 9.41
CA LEU A 89 -22.31 -16.30 10.52
C LEU A 89 -21.92 -15.59 11.81
N TYR A 90 -22.87 -14.83 12.39
CA TYR A 90 -22.75 -14.35 13.77
C TYR A 90 -22.91 -15.55 14.73
N SER A 91 -21.85 -15.93 15.44
CA SER A 91 -21.99 -16.84 16.56
C SER A 91 -22.54 -16.06 17.75
N ASP A 92 -23.85 -16.12 17.96
CA ASP A 92 -24.47 -15.83 19.25
C ASP A 92 -23.81 -16.77 20.29
N ARG A 93 -22.86 -16.24 21.04
CA ARG A 93 -22.51 -16.75 22.36
C ARG A 93 -22.78 -15.64 23.36
N ARG A 94 -23.93 -15.80 24.01
CA ARG A 94 -24.45 -15.06 25.18
C ARG A 94 -23.40 -14.76 26.23
#